data_AF-A0A1V4ZD65-F1
#
_entry.id   AF-A0A1V4ZD65-F1
#
_cell.length_a   1.000
_cell.length_b   1.000
_cell.length_c   1.000
_cell.angle_alpha   90.00
_cell.angle_beta   90.00
_cell.angle_gamma   90.00
#
_symmetry.space_group_name_H-M   'P 1'
#
loop_
_entity.id
_entity.type
_entity.pdbx_description
1 polymer ?
#
loop_
_entity_poly.entity_id
_entity_poly.type
_entity_poly.pdbx_seq_one_letter_code
_entity_poly.pdbx_strand_id
1 'polypeptide(L)'
;MSANRIMRTGTIPLILFILIIPTGVSAVFLDESNVLGSPGDQYWNVAAPGDYFLTFSSDTISTNHNYAIRIVSSDVILDGMGKNLTGPGIGSVEPGPSYYGIRVNSGTITQNVTVKNVSIQNKNLAIVYEWVSGGGIQSVHCSSNTQGITTWNSSNLTVQANIVNSNTHGIVLDGHAAKNDFLVVDSNNAYGNSQFGIHLWLTNNNNSITNNQANFNNMGVVFTDGGTGNSGTNNTLSRNTVIGNVNGIYFLNYSGNSISYNTINGNTNVGMWFDRSGSNNFTRNSVNGTGWVGIYLGGSSSGNIVYDNIFQNTDNEETDGTSPNTRWNITPVSGRNLVNGPSIGGNYWTNPSGLGYSDTCSDGNSDGFCDTPYTHTGGITDYYPLHKWVSTGQGVGIYRPLTHMFYLRTPGSPTTAIDWGVSTDLPVTGDWNGNGITDVGIYRPSTHMFYLRTPGSPTTAIDWGVSTDLPVTGDWNGNGITDVGIYRPSTHMFYLRTPGSPTTAIDWGVSTDLPVTGRWL
;
A
#
# COMPACT_ATOMS: atom_id res chain seq x y z
N MET A 1 19.52 -10.99 -55.24
CA MET A 1 20.46 -11.23 -54.14
C MET A 1 19.69 -11.93 -53.03
N SER A 2 19.89 -13.24 -52.88
CA SER A 2 19.34 -14.04 -51.81
C SER A 2 20.16 -13.79 -50.53
N ALA A 3 19.48 -13.58 -49.40
CA ALA A 3 20.11 -13.61 -48.09
C ALA A 3 19.58 -14.83 -47.34
N ASN A 4 20.47 -15.80 -47.16
CA ASN A 4 20.26 -17.04 -46.43
C ASN A 4 19.91 -16.75 -44.96
N ARG A 5 18.80 -17.34 -44.51
CA ARG A 5 18.42 -17.42 -43.09
C ARG A 5 19.19 -18.58 -42.46
N ILE A 6 20.23 -18.27 -41.69
CA ILE A 6 20.94 -19.26 -40.86
C ILE A 6 20.05 -19.55 -39.64
N MET A 7 19.50 -20.76 -39.56
CA MET A 7 18.96 -21.30 -38.31
C MET A 7 20.12 -21.64 -37.39
N ARG A 8 20.24 -20.94 -36.26
CA ARG A 8 21.06 -21.42 -35.13
C ARG A 8 20.18 -22.28 -34.24
N THR A 9 20.50 -23.57 -34.18
CA THR A 9 20.03 -24.51 -33.15
C THR A 9 20.68 -24.14 -31.83
N GLY A 10 19.97 -23.36 -31.01
CA GLY A 10 20.36 -23.10 -29.63
C GLY A 10 19.92 -24.25 -28.74
N THR A 11 20.87 -25.07 -28.30
CA THR A 11 20.73 -25.94 -27.12
C THR A 11 20.35 -25.08 -25.92
N ILE A 12 19.19 -25.38 -25.33
CA ILE A 12 18.73 -24.81 -24.06
C ILE A 12 19.76 -25.22 -22.99
N PRO A 13 20.34 -24.31 -22.20
CA PRO A 13 21.22 -24.71 -21.11
C PRO A 13 20.36 -25.39 -20.04
N LEU A 14 20.76 -26.61 -19.67
CA LEU A 14 20.28 -27.30 -18.50
C LEU A 14 20.62 -26.41 -17.28
N ILE A 15 19.65 -25.69 -16.73
CA ILE A 15 19.82 -24.98 -15.47
C ILE A 15 19.88 -26.05 -14.39
N LEU A 16 21.10 -26.41 -14.00
CA LEU A 16 21.36 -27.24 -12.83
C LEU A 16 20.99 -26.42 -11.61
N PHE A 17 19.83 -26.69 -11.01
CA PHE A 17 19.49 -26.16 -9.70
C PHE A 17 20.46 -26.78 -8.69
N ILE A 18 21.50 -26.02 -8.32
CA ILE A 18 22.37 -26.38 -7.21
C ILE A 18 21.58 -26.10 -5.93
N LEU A 19 21.05 -27.18 -5.34
CA LEU A 19 20.43 -27.15 -4.03
C LEU A 19 21.54 -26.90 -2.99
N ILE A 20 21.64 -25.68 -2.48
CA ILE A 20 22.57 -25.36 -1.39
C ILE A 20 21.90 -25.82 -0.09
N ILE A 21 22.25 -27.03 0.37
CA ILE A 21 21.81 -27.56 1.66
C ILE A 21 22.76 -27.02 2.75
N PRO A 22 22.25 -26.38 3.83
CA PRO A 22 23.07 -26.02 4.98
C PRO A 22 23.73 -27.28 5.58
N THR A 23 25.04 -27.22 5.82
CA THR A 23 25.81 -28.36 6.33
C THR A 23 25.29 -28.79 7.71
N GLY A 24 24.75 -30.01 7.80
CA GLY A 24 24.33 -30.64 9.07
C GLY A 24 22.91 -31.22 9.10
N VAL A 25 22.08 -30.98 8.07
CA VAL A 25 20.72 -31.51 7.96
C VAL A 25 20.68 -32.57 6.85
N SER A 26 20.25 -33.79 7.17
CA SER A 26 20.07 -34.83 6.15
C SER A 26 18.81 -34.53 5.35
N ALA A 27 18.96 -34.17 4.07
CA ALA A 27 17.82 -34.05 3.16
C ALA A 27 17.12 -35.42 3.01
N VAL A 28 15.79 -35.41 3.08
CA VAL A 28 14.95 -36.60 2.90
C VAL A 28 14.08 -36.41 1.65
N PHE A 29 14.22 -37.33 0.70
CA PHE A 29 13.41 -37.34 -0.52
C PHE A 29 12.12 -38.11 -0.28
N LEU A 30 10.97 -37.50 -0.56
CA LEU A 30 9.66 -38.15 -0.54
C LEU A 30 9.30 -38.55 -1.97
N ASP A 31 9.37 -39.85 -2.25
CA ASP A 31 9.19 -40.43 -3.58
C ASP A 31 8.48 -41.80 -3.50
N GLU A 32 8.45 -42.53 -4.61
CA GLU A 32 7.79 -43.83 -4.70
C GLU A 32 8.43 -44.92 -3.83
N SER A 33 9.66 -44.73 -3.34
CA SER A 33 10.35 -45.71 -2.49
C SER A 33 9.89 -45.69 -1.03
N ASN A 34 9.30 -44.58 -0.58
CA ASN A 34 8.86 -44.40 0.81
C ASN A 34 7.40 -43.92 0.95
N VAL A 35 6.65 -43.93 -0.15
CA VAL A 35 5.21 -43.76 -0.12
C VAL A 35 4.55 -44.92 0.63
N LEU A 36 3.59 -44.58 1.49
CA LEU A 36 2.81 -45.53 2.28
C LEU A 36 1.44 -45.76 1.62
N GLY A 37 0.74 -46.82 2.03
CA GLY A 37 -0.59 -47.15 1.52
C GLY A 37 -0.58 -47.91 0.19
N SER A 38 -1.77 -48.26 -0.30
CA SER A 38 -1.97 -48.93 -1.59
C SER A 38 -2.18 -47.92 -2.72
N PRO A 39 -2.04 -48.30 -4.01
CA PRO A 39 -2.33 -47.41 -5.12
C PRO A 39 -3.73 -46.79 -5.01
N GLY A 40 -3.79 -45.46 -5.06
CA GLY A 40 -5.02 -44.70 -4.82
C GLY A 40 -5.26 -44.30 -3.36
N ASP A 41 -4.63 -44.91 -2.36
CA ASP A 41 -4.67 -44.53 -0.93
C ASP A 41 -3.26 -44.17 -0.43
N GLN A 42 -2.48 -43.51 -1.29
CA GLN A 42 -1.07 -43.22 -1.08
C GLN A 42 -0.85 -41.99 -0.18
N TYR A 43 0.14 -42.03 0.71
CA TYR A 43 0.46 -40.89 1.60
C TYR A 43 1.90 -40.94 2.13
N TRP A 44 2.35 -39.84 2.74
CA TRP A 44 3.62 -39.75 3.46
C TRP A 44 3.45 -39.22 4.89
N ASN A 45 4.35 -39.67 5.77
CA ASN A 45 4.46 -39.19 7.14
C ASN A 45 5.85 -38.57 7.38
N VAL A 46 5.87 -37.34 7.87
CA VAL A 46 7.07 -36.62 8.30
C VAL A 46 7.08 -36.60 9.83
N ALA A 47 7.91 -37.45 10.43
CA ALA A 47 7.93 -37.70 11.87
C ALA A 47 9.24 -37.32 12.56
N ALA A 48 10.21 -36.77 11.84
CA ALA A 48 11.48 -36.28 12.38
C ALA A 48 11.78 -34.87 11.87
N PRO A 49 12.59 -34.07 12.59
CA PRO A 49 13.12 -32.82 12.08
C PRO A 49 13.94 -33.01 10.80
N GLY A 50 13.93 -32.01 9.92
CA GLY A 50 14.77 -31.98 8.74
C GLY A 50 14.14 -31.35 7.50
N ASP A 51 14.89 -31.40 6.41
CA ASP A 51 14.50 -30.87 5.12
C ASP A 51 13.98 -31.99 4.22
N TYR A 52 12.74 -31.85 3.74
CA TYR A 52 12.01 -32.84 2.96
C TYR A 52 11.71 -32.28 1.56
N PHE A 53 11.93 -33.10 0.53
CA PHE A 53 11.75 -32.70 -0.87
C PHE A 53 10.84 -33.67 -1.60
N LEU A 54 9.78 -33.19 -2.25
CA LEU A 54 8.93 -34.03 -3.11
C LEU A 54 9.65 -34.31 -4.43
N THR A 55 9.97 -35.58 -4.71
CA THR A 55 10.76 -35.98 -5.89
C THR A 55 10.18 -37.15 -6.66
N PHE A 56 8.91 -37.47 -6.45
CA PHE A 56 8.23 -38.50 -7.26
C PHE A 56 8.26 -38.15 -8.75
N SER A 57 8.27 -39.20 -9.58
CA SER A 57 8.54 -39.12 -11.03
C SER A 57 7.47 -38.35 -11.80
N SER A 58 6.20 -38.48 -11.41
CA SER A 58 5.10 -37.69 -11.96
C SER A 58 5.13 -36.25 -11.45
N ASP A 59 4.56 -35.30 -12.18
CA ASP A 59 4.34 -33.94 -11.66
C ASP A 59 3.13 -33.86 -10.73
N THR A 60 2.21 -34.83 -10.84
CA THR A 60 1.00 -34.91 -10.02
C THR A 60 0.87 -36.29 -9.39
N ILE A 61 0.52 -36.34 -8.12
CA ILE A 61 0.05 -37.56 -7.46
C ILE A 61 -1.38 -37.36 -6.95
N SER A 62 -2.23 -38.35 -7.20
CA SER A 62 -3.59 -38.41 -6.66
C SER A 62 -3.62 -39.33 -5.45
N THR A 63 -4.21 -38.85 -4.36
CA THR A 63 -4.38 -39.61 -3.12
C THR A 63 -5.83 -39.56 -2.65
N ASN A 64 -6.39 -40.74 -2.39
CA ASN A 64 -7.66 -40.93 -1.71
C ASN A 64 -7.44 -41.21 -0.21
N HIS A 65 -6.24 -40.93 0.32
CA HIS A 65 -6.02 -40.97 1.76
C HIS A 65 -6.58 -39.71 2.42
N ASN A 66 -6.86 -39.80 3.72
CA ASN A 66 -7.38 -38.65 4.47
C ASN A 66 -6.40 -37.46 4.51
N TYR A 67 -5.11 -37.69 4.32
CA TYR A 67 -4.08 -36.68 4.05
C TYR A 67 -3.12 -37.19 2.96
N ALA A 68 -2.59 -36.30 2.13
CA ALA A 68 -1.47 -36.66 1.24
C ALA A 68 -0.15 -36.71 2.04
N ILE A 69 0.06 -35.71 2.90
CA ILE A 69 1.25 -35.63 3.75
C ILE A 69 0.81 -35.20 5.15
N ARG A 70 1.27 -35.93 6.17
CA ARG A 70 1.12 -35.53 7.56
C ARG A 70 2.48 -35.21 8.17
N ILE A 71 2.61 -34.01 8.74
CA ILE A 71 3.78 -33.57 9.48
C ILE A 71 3.43 -33.60 10.98
N VAL A 72 4.21 -34.35 11.74
CA VAL A 72 4.02 -34.52 13.21
C VAL A 72 5.28 -34.14 14.00
N SER A 73 6.26 -33.51 13.35
CA SER A 73 7.53 -33.10 13.94
C SER A 73 7.75 -31.59 13.82
N SER A 74 8.45 -31.02 14.80
CA SER A 74 8.97 -29.65 14.74
C SER A 74 10.22 -29.57 13.86
N ASP A 75 10.62 -28.35 13.51
CA ASP A 75 11.86 -28.07 12.76
C ASP A 75 11.89 -28.81 11.41
N VAL A 76 10.81 -28.64 10.65
CA VAL A 76 10.60 -29.29 9.35
C VAL A 76 10.49 -28.25 8.26
N ILE A 77 11.26 -28.42 7.18
CA ILE A 77 11.03 -27.73 5.92
C ILE A 77 10.56 -28.76 4.91
N LEU A 78 9.32 -28.64 4.42
CA LEU A 78 8.81 -29.42 3.30
C LEU A 78 8.79 -28.55 2.04
N ASP A 79 9.67 -28.85 1.10
CA ASP A 79 9.72 -28.25 -0.22
C ASP A 79 9.02 -29.17 -1.24
N GLY A 80 7.92 -28.68 -1.80
CA GLY A 80 7.16 -29.38 -2.81
C GLY A 80 7.85 -29.47 -4.16
N MET A 81 8.94 -28.73 -4.40
CA MET A 81 9.68 -28.73 -5.66
C MET A 81 8.79 -28.52 -6.91
N GLY A 82 7.69 -27.75 -6.75
CA GLY A 82 6.70 -27.49 -7.79
C GLY A 82 5.73 -28.63 -8.08
N LYS A 83 5.76 -29.71 -7.29
CA LYS A 83 4.89 -30.88 -7.47
C LYS A 83 3.45 -30.59 -7.04
N ASN A 84 2.52 -31.36 -7.61
CA ASN A 84 1.08 -31.24 -7.38
C ASN A 84 0.53 -32.44 -6.61
N LEU A 85 -0.23 -32.16 -5.55
CA LEU A 85 -0.98 -33.14 -4.77
C LEU A 85 -2.48 -32.96 -5.04
N THR A 86 -3.18 -34.00 -5.48
CA THR A 86 -4.63 -33.92 -5.74
C THR A 86 -5.42 -35.00 -5.01
N GLY A 87 -6.70 -34.74 -4.76
CA GLY A 87 -7.68 -35.74 -4.32
C GLY A 87 -8.73 -36.08 -5.38
N PRO A 88 -9.65 -37.00 -5.07
CA PRO A 88 -10.76 -37.37 -5.94
C PRO A 88 -11.90 -36.34 -5.97
N GLY A 89 -11.86 -35.29 -5.14
CA GLY A 89 -12.84 -34.19 -5.16
C GLY A 89 -13.22 -33.64 -3.78
N ILE A 90 -14.05 -32.59 -3.79
CA ILE A 90 -14.66 -32.00 -2.59
C ILE A 90 -15.88 -32.83 -2.14
N GLY A 91 -16.10 -32.98 -0.83
CA GLY A 91 -17.32 -33.61 -0.28
C GLY A 91 -17.14 -34.81 0.66
N SER A 92 -15.92 -35.13 1.10
CA SER A 92 -15.69 -36.17 2.12
C SER A 92 -16.00 -35.65 3.54
N VAL A 93 -16.79 -36.38 4.33
CA VAL A 93 -16.97 -36.12 5.77
C VAL A 93 -15.69 -36.46 6.53
N GLU A 94 -15.36 -35.74 7.62
CA GLU A 94 -14.19 -36.07 8.44
C GLU A 94 -14.45 -37.30 9.33
N PRO A 95 -13.51 -38.26 9.42
CA PRO A 95 -12.35 -38.44 8.55
C PRO A 95 -12.76 -39.10 7.23
N GLY A 96 -12.26 -38.59 6.11
CA GLY A 96 -12.65 -39.07 4.78
C GLY A 96 -11.52 -38.99 3.76
N PRO A 97 -11.62 -39.70 2.63
CA PRO A 97 -10.53 -39.98 1.68
C PRO A 97 -9.96 -38.76 0.94
N SER A 98 -10.39 -37.55 1.26
CA SER A 98 -9.97 -36.34 0.52
C SER A 98 -9.88 -35.13 1.42
N TYR A 99 -9.79 -35.37 2.73
CA TYR A 99 -10.03 -34.30 3.68
C TYR A 99 -8.86 -33.32 3.71
N TYR A 100 -7.62 -33.80 3.83
CA TYR A 100 -6.44 -32.97 3.92
C TYR A 100 -5.51 -33.18 2.70
N GLY A 101 -4.89 -32.11 2.21
CA GLY A 101 -3.70 -32.21 1.37
C GLY A 101 -2.48 -32.41 2.25
N ILE A 102 -2.00 -31.31 2.86
CA ILE A 102 -0.93 -31.34 3.86
C ILE A 102 -1.52 -30.95 5.21
N ARG A 103 -1.31 -31.81 6.21
CA ARG A 103 -1.75 -31.58 7.59
C ARG A 103 -0.56 -31.52 8.53
N VAL A 104 -0.38 -30.41 9.23
CA VAL A 104 0.60 -30.27 10.32
C VAL A 104 -0.14 -30.39 11.65
N ASN A 105 0.01 -31.54 12.31
CA ASN A 105 -0.65 -31.83 13.58
C ASN A 105 0.01 -33.01 14.30
N SER A 106 0.71 -32.73 15.40
CA SER A 106 1.28 -33.74 16.31
C SER A 106 0.39 -34.08 17.51
N GLY A 107 -0.76 -33.41 17.67
CA GLY A 107 -1.57 -33.43 18.90
C GLY A 107 -1.03 -32.54 20.02
N THR A 108 0.11 -31.88 19.80
CA THR A 108 0.74 -30.90 20.70
C THR A 108 1.24 -29.71 19.89
N ILE A 109 1.76 -28.68 20.56
CA ILE A 109 2.37 -27.54 19.85
C ILE A 109 3.54 -28.03 19.01
N THR A 110 3.46 -27.82 17.70
CA THR A 110 4.51 -28.14 16.73
C THR A 110 5.21 -26.84 16.35
N GLN A 111 6.54 -26.82 16.31
CA GLN A 111 7.29 -25.59 16.12
C GLN A 111 8.05 -25.54 14.80
N ASN A 112 8.19 -24.35 14.23
CA ASN A 112 9.11 -24.09 13.13
C ASN A 112 8.91 -25.03 11.93
N VAL A 113 7.66 -25.14 11.46
CA VAL A 113 7.32 -25.95 10.27
C VAL A 113 7.10 -25.02 9.09
N THR A 114 7.79 -25.27 7.98
CA THR A 114 7.62 -24.54 6.74
C THR A 114 7.19 -25.47 5.62
N VAL A 115 6.09 -25.13 4.93
CA VAL A 115 5.67 -25.81 3.70
C VAL A 115 5.79 -24.82 2.54
N LYS A 116 6.48 -25.21 1.47
CA LYS A 116 6.70 -24.31 0.33
C LYS A 116 6.69 -25.00 -1.03
N ASN A 117 6.49 -24.22 -2.09
CA ASN A 117 6.61 -24.66 -3.49
C ASN A 117 5.79 -25.91 -3.85
N VAL A 118 4.56 -26.02 -3.36
CA VAL A 118 3.67 -27.16 -3.63
C VAL A 118 2.32 -26.68 -4.15
N SER A 119 1.75 -27.43 -5.09
CA SER A 119 0.38 -27.22 -5.56
C SER A 119 -0.54 -28.26 -4.93
N ILE A 120 -1.73 -27.83 -4.48
CA ILE A 120 -2.73 -28.73 -3.88
C ILE A 120 -4.12 -28.45 -4.40
N GLN A 121 -4.79 -29.50 -4.88
CA GLN A 121 -6.09 -29.41 -5.52
C GLN A 121 -7.07 -30.49 -5.08
N ASN A 122 -8.37 -30.23 -5.24
CA ASN A 122 -9.43 -31.22 -5.06
C ASN A 122 -9.40 -31.91 -3.69
N LYS A 123 -9.10 -31.14 -2.64
CA LYS A 123 -9.16 -31.54 -1.22
C LYS A 123 -10.19 -30.71 -0.48
N ASN A 124 -10.63 -31.17 0.69
CA ASN A 124 -11.46 -30.33 1.55
C ASN A 124 -10.63 -29.18 2.14
N LEU A 125 -9.49 -29.49 2.74
CA LEU A 125 -8.51 -28.56 3.29
C LEU A 125 -7.18 -28.80 2.57
N ALA A 126 -6.72 -27.84 1.78
CA ALA A 126 -5.49 -28.03 1.00
C ALA A 126 -4.25 -28.08 1.91
N ILE A 127 -4.01 -27.02 2.70
CA ILE A 127 -2.99 -27.01 3.75
C ILE A 127 -3.65 -26.59 5.05
N VAL A 128 -3.43 -27.38 6.11
CA VAL A 128 -3.87 -27.04 7.46
C VAL A 128 -2.72 -27.10 8.46
N TYR A 129 -2.57 -26.03 9.24
CA TYR A 129 -1.68 -25.96 10.40
C TYR A 129 -2.54 -25.95 11.66
N GLU A 130 -2.40 -26.96 12.51
CA GLU A 130 -3.12 -27.06 13.79
C GLU A 130 -2.10 -27.05 14.94
N TRP A 131 -2.23 -26.08 15.86
CA TRP A 131 -1.30 -25.90 16.98
C TRP A 131 0.16 -25.69 16.54
N VAL A 132 0.40 -24.87 15.52
CA VAL A 132 1.76 -24.61 15.01
C VAL A 132 2.27 -23.25 15.48
N SER A 133 3.51 -23.19 15.97
CA SER A 133 4.17 -21.94 16.34
C SER A 133 5.48 -21.75 15.58
N GLY A 134 5.60 -20.67 14.81
CA GLY A 134 6.79 -20.44 13.99
C GLY A 134 6.81 -21.23 12.69
N GLY A 135 7.58 -20.74 11.71
CA GLY A 135 7.62 -21.28 10.35
C GLY A 135 6.62 -20.58 9.42
N GLY A 136 6.13 -21.27 8.38
CA GLY A 136 5.26 -20.61 7.42
C GLY A 136 4.80 -21.43 6.22
N ILE A 137 3.93 -20.82 5.41
CA ILE A 137 3.39 -21.39 4.18
C ILE A 137 3.76 -20.43 3.05
N GLN A 138 4.59 -20.88 2.11
CA GLN A 138 5.25 -19.97 1.18
C GLN A 138 5.23 -20.46 -0.28
N SER A 139 4.88 -19.60 -1.22
CA SER A 139 4.90 -19.94 -2.65
C SER A 139 4.11 -21.22 -2.99
N VAL A 140 3.00 -21.46 -2.30
CA VAL A 140 2.10 -22.59 -2.59
C VAL A 140 0.97 -22.16 -3.51
N HIS A 141 0.41 -23.11 -4.25
CA HIS A 141 -0.79 -22.90 -5.06
C HIS A 141 -1.92 -23.82 -4.59
N CYS A 142 -2.96 -23.26 -3.96
CA CYS A 142 -4.12 -24.02 -3.51
C CYS A 142 -5.36 -23.66 -4.35
N SER A 143 -5.91 -24.63 -5.09
CA SER A 143 -7.08 -24.39 -5.94
C SER A 143 -8.09 -25.52 -5.99
N SER A 144 -9.37 -25.21 -6.21
CA SER A 144 -10.45 -26.22 -6.28
C SER A 144 -10.61 -27.03 -5.00
N ASN A 145 -10.39 -26.40 -3.84
CA ASN A 145 -10.60 -26.96 -2.51
C ASN A 145 -11.80 -26.31 -1.80
N THR A 146 -12.26 -26.88 -0.70
CA THR A 146 -13.21 -26.16 0.17
C THR A 146 -12.51 -25.01 0.90
N GLN A 147 -11.35 -25.25 1.52
CA GLN A 147 -10.48 -24.21 2.05
C GLN A 147 -9.07 -24.38 1.48
N GLY A 148 -8.46 -23.28 1.06
CA GLY A 148 -7.12 -23.27 0.50
C GLY A 148 -6.05 -23.45 1.58
N ILE A 149 -5.82 -22.40 2.36
CA ILE A 149 -4.87 -22.41 3.47
C ILE A 149 -5.62 -22.14 4.76
N THR A 150 -5.46 -23.01 5.74
CA THR A 150 -6.12 -22.87 7.04
C THR A 150 -5.09 -22.94 8.16
N THR A 151 -5.18 -22.01 9.09
CA THR A 151 -4.44 -22.07 10.35
C THR A 151 -5.43 -22.15 11.49
N TRP A 152 -5.14 -23.01 12.45
CA TRP A 152 -5.97 -23.24 13.61
C TRP A 152 -5.08 -23.16 14.85
N ASN A 153 -5.39 -22.20 15.73
CA ASN A 153 -4.76 -22.04 17.04
C ASN A 153 -3.22 -22.05 16.94
N SER A 154 -2.73 -21.21 16.05
CA SER A 154 -1.34 -21.14 15.64
C SER A 154 -0.78 -19.75 15.89
N SER A 155 0.54 -19.61 15.96
CA SER A 155 1.18 -18.34 16.28
C SER A 155 2.49 -18.14 15.55
N ASN A 156 2.93 -16.88 15.42
CA ASN A 156 4.24 -16.55 14.84
C ASN A 156 4.49 -17.16 13.44
N LEU A 157 3.43 -17.35 12.65
CA LEU A 157 3.54 -17.92 11.30
C LEU A 157 3.62 -16.83 10.24
N THR A 158 4.35 -17.12 9.17
CA THR A 158 4.32 -16.31 7.95
C THR A 158 3.61 -17.07 6.82
N VAL A 159 2.48 -16.54 6.34
CA VAL A 159 1.77 -17.02 5.16
C VAL A 159 2.05 -16.03 4.04
N GLN A 160 2.95 -16.37 3.11
CA GLN A 160 3.44 -15.41 2.13
C GLN A 160 3.56 -15.89 0.70
N ALA A 161 3.35 -14.96 -0.24
CA ALA A 161 3.56 -15.19 -1.68
C ALA A 161 2.78 -16.40 -2.25
N ASN A 162 1.62 -16.72 -1.67
CA ASN A 162 0.81 -17.87 -2.10
C ASN A 162 -0.25 -17.45 -3.12
N ILE A 163 -0.64 -18.39 -3.98
CA ILE A 163 -1.79 -18.26 -4.89
C ILE A 163 -2.90 -19.14 -4.35
N VAL A 164 -4.05 -18.55 -4.00
CA VAL A 164 -5.16 -19.26 -3.37
C VAL A 164 -6.47 -18.91 -4.07
N ASN A 165 -6.85 -19.71 -5.07
CA ASN A 165 -7.92 -19.36 -5.99
C ASN A 165 -8.90 -20.49 -6.29
N SER A 166 -10.12 -20.14 -6.71
CA SER A 166 -11.14 -21.12 -7.08
C SER A 166 -11.44 -22.15 -5.97
N ASN A 167 -11.27 -21.75 -4.72
CA ASN A 167 -11.71 -22.52 -3.55
C ASN A 167 -13.07 -21.99 -3.07
N THR A 168 -13.70 -22.66 -2.11
CA THR A 168 -14.83 -22.03 -1.39
C THR A 168 -14.32 -20.89 -0.51
N HIS A 169 -13.27 -21.16 0.29
CA HIS A 169 -12.59 -20.19 1.14
C HIS A 169 -11.12 -20.14 0.74
N GLY A 170 -10.55 -18.94 0.63
CA GLY A 170 -9.14 -18.75 0.31
C GLY A 170 -8.24 -19.06 1.51
N ILE A 171 -7.79 -18.01 2.20
CA ILE A 171 -6.96 -18.10 3.41
C ILE A 171 -7.84 -17.91 4.65
N VAL A 172 -7.81 -18.87 5.57
CA VAL A 172 -8.60 -18.87 6.79
C VAL A 172 -7.70 -18.93 8.02
N LEU A 173 -7.82 -17.93 8.89
CA LEU A 173 -7.21 -17.89 10.21
C LEU A 173 -8.31 -18.20 11.23
N ASP A 174 -8.37 -19.45 11.68
CA ASP A 174 -9.33 -19.91 12.67
C ASP A 174 -8.76 -19.80 14.10
N GLY A 175 -9.27 -18.83 14.83
CA GLY A 175 -8.85 -18.49 16.19
C GLY A 175 -9.46 -19.35 17.30
N HIS A 176 -10.12 -20.47 16.97
CA HIS A 176 -10.87 -21.29 17.93
C HIS A 176 -10.09 -21.66 19.21
N ALA A 177 -10.75 -21.60 20.37
CA ALA A 177 -10.34 -22.04 21.71
C ALA A 177 -9.03 -21.49 22.33
N ALA A 178 -8.05 -21.03 21.55
CA ALA A 178 -6.79 -20.49 22.07
C ALA A 178 -6.06 -19.47 21.15
N LYS A 179 -6.79 -18.89 20.17
CA LYS A 179 -6.41 -17.70 19.35
C LYS A 179 -5.37 -17.99 18.26
N ASN A 180 -5.44 -17.24 17.15
CA ASN A 180 -4.25 -17.04 16.31
C ASN A 180 -3.65 -15.66 16.60
N ASP A 181 -2.38 -15.65 17.00
CA ASP A 181 -1.67 -14.44 17.36
C ASP A 181 -0.32 -14.32 16.64
N PHE A 182 0.01 -13.10 16.21
CA PHE A 182 1.28 -12.76 15.56
C PHE A 182 1.50 -13.46 14.21
N LEU A 183 0.44 -13.70 13.45
CA LEU A 183 0.56 -14.17 12.06
C LEU A 183 0.83 -13.00 11.14
N VAL A 184 1.69 -13.24 10.15
CA VAL A 184 1.96 -12.32 9.04
C VAL A 184 1.42 -12.97 7.77
N VAL A 185 0.30 -12.46 7.26
CA VAL A 185 -0.28 -12.84 5.97
C VAL A 185 0.13 -11.79 4.97
N ASP A 186 1.19 -12.05 4.20
CA ASP A 186 1.83 -11.03 3.35
C ASP A 186 1.94 -11.42 1.87
N SER A 187 1.63 -10.49 0.96
CA SER A 187 1.90 -10.68 -0.47
C SER A 187 1.20 -11.89 -1.11
N ASN A 188 0.06 -12.33 -0.58
CA ASN A 188 -0.71 -13.44 -1.16
C ASN A 188 -1.71 -12.96 -2.21
N ASN A 189 -2.04 -13.83 -3.17
CA ASN A 189 -3.08 -13.61 -4.17
C ASN A 189 -4.25 -14.58 -3.94
N ALA A 190 -5.25 -14.13 -3.19
CA ALA A 190 -6.46 -14.88 -2.82
C ALA A 190 -7.66 -14.42 -3.65
N TYR A 191 -7.84 -14.99 -4.85
CA TYR A 191 -8.82 -14.48 -5.82
C TYR A 191 -9.80 -15.52 -6.35
N GLY A 192 -11.00 -15.09 -6.74
CA GLY A 192 -11.97 -15.98 -7.38
C GLY A 192 -12.44 -17.13 -6.49
N ASN A 193 -12.40 -16.98 -5.17
CA ASN A 193 -12.96 -17.94 -4.23
C ASN A 193 -14.46 -17.65 -4.04
N SER A 194 -15.28 -18.69 -3.93
CA SER A 194 -16.75 -18.53 -3.98
C SER A 194 -17.34 -17.86 -2.74
N GLN A 195 -16.62 -17.86 -1.60
CA GLN A 195 -17.01 -17.15 -0.39
C GLN A 195 -15.98 -16.08 0.01
N PHE A 196 -14.87 -16.46 0.64
CA PHE A 196 -13.95 -15.49 1.24
C PHE A 196 -12.58 -15.52 0.56
N GLY A 197 -11.98 -14.35 0.34
CA GLY A 197 -10.56 -14.24 -0.04
C GLY A 197 -9.65 -14.53 1.15
N ILE A 198 -9.71 -13.66 2.16
CA ILE A 198 -9.00 -13.82 3.44
C ILE A 198 -10.01 -13.67 4.59
N HIS A 199 -10.05 -14.63 5.50
CA HIS A 199 -11.00 -14.65 6.62
C HIS A 199 -10.30 -14.92 7.95
N LEU A 200 -10.38 -13.96 8.86
CA LEU A 200 -10.05 -14.12 10.27
C LEU A 200 -11.34 -14.47 11.00
N TRP A 201 -11.45 -15.73 11.43
CA TRP A 201 -12.64 -16.28 12.08
C TRP A 201 -12.39 -16.52 13.57
N LEU A 202 -13.34 -16.14 14.42
CA LEU A 202 -13.28 -16.22 15.88
C LEU A 202 -12.22 -15.29 16.48
N THR A 203 -11.42 -15.68 17.46
CA THR A 203 -10.47 -14.76 18.13
C THR A 203 -9.11 -14.71 17.43
N ASN A 204 -8.82 -13.63 16.72
CA ASN A 204 -7.50 -13.40 16.10
C ASN A 204 -6.94 -12.05 16.56
N ASN A 205 -5.74 -12.02 17.18
CA ASN A 205 -5.13 -10.76 17.62
C ASN A 205 -3.72 -10.56 17.10
N ASN A 206 -3.25 -9.30 17.09
CA ASN A 206 -1.86 -8.99 16.79
C ASN A 206 -1.40 -9.50 15.41
N ASN A 207 -2.32 -9.73 14.47
CA ASN A 207 -1.99 -10.25 13.15
C ASN A 207 -1.79 -9.10 12.16
N SER A 208 -0.89 -9.31 11.19
CA SER A 208 -0.59 -8.39 10.10
C SER A 208 -1.06 -8.98 8.78
N ILE A 209 -2.08 -8.39 8.19
CA ILE A 209 -2.60 -8.75 6.87
C ILE A 209 -2.15 -7.66 5.91
N THR A 210 -1.05 -7.91 5.19
CA THR A 210 -0.36 -6.88 4.41
C THR A 210 -0.09 -7.24 2.95
N ASN A 211 -0.12 -6.26 2.06
CA ASN A 211 0.28 -6.43 0.65
C ASN A 211 -0.47 -7.55 -0.12
N ASN A 212 -1.64 -8.00 0.35
CA ASN A 212 -2.37 -9.08 -0.29
C ASN A 212 -3.31 -8.56 -1.39
N GLN A 213 -3.62 -9.42 -2.34
CA GLN A 213 -4.67 -9.25 -3.33
C GLN A 213 -5.84 -10.17 -2.97
N ALA A 214 -7.00 -9.61 -2.62
CA ALA A 214 -8.20 -10.35 -2.25
C ALA A 214 -9.35 -9.98 -3.22
N ASN A 215 -9.25 -10.47 -4.45
CA ASN A 215 -10.05 -9.97 -5.58
C ASN A 215 -11.10 -10.97 -6.06
N PHE A 216 -12.24 -10.48 -6.54
CA PHE A 216 -13.27 -11.30 -7.19
C PHE A 216 -13.82 -12.46 -6.35
N ASN A 217 -13.89 -12.28 -5.04
CA ASN A 217 -14.54 -13.20 -4.10
C ASN A 217 -15.95 -12.69 -3.75
N ASN A 218 -16.79 -13.49 -3.08
CA ASN A 218 -18.02 -12.93 -2.51
C ASN A 218 -17.69 -11.89 -1.43
N MET A 219 -16.70 -12.17 -0.58
CA MET A 219 -16.18 -11.27 0.44
C MET A 219 -14.66 -11.20 0.31
N GLY A 220 -14.09 -10.00 0.20
CA GLY A 220 -12.66 -9.80 0.00
C GLY A 220 -11.84 -10.19 1.24
N VAL A 221 -11.82 -9.30 2.24
CA VAL A 221 -11.13 -9.53 3.52
C VAL A 221 -12.13 -9.39 4.67
N VAL A 222 -12.21 -10.43 5.52
CA VAL A 222 -13.25 -10.54 6.54
C VAL A 222 -12.69 -10.84 7.91
N PHE A 223 -13.25 -10.18 8.93
CA PHE A 223 -12.97 -10.41 10.34
C PHE A 223 -14.30 -10.64 11.07
N THR A 224 -14.57 -11.86 11.54
CA THR A 224 -15.84 -12.19 12.22
C THR A 224 -15.65 -13.05 13.46
N ASP A 225 -16.48 -12.83 14.48
CA ASP A 225 -16.51 -13.61 15.73
C ASP A 225 -17.30 -14.93 15.63
N GLY A 226 -17.79 -15.28 14.44
CA GLY A 226 -18.65 -16.44 14.22
C GLY A 226 -19.96 -16.45 15.01
N GLY A 227 -20.43 -15.29 15.49
CA GLY A 227 -21.60 -15.18 16.36
C GLY A 227 -21.38 -15.67 17.78
N THR A 228 -20.13 -15.94 18.18
CA THR A 228 -19.79 -16.47 19.50
C THR A 228 -19.44 -15.39 20.54
N GLY A 229 -19.35 -14.12 20.11
CA GLY A 229 -18.84 -13.02 20.94
C GLY A 229 -17.33 -13.02 21.12
N ASN A 230 -16.62 -14.00 20.56
CA ASN A 230 -15.17 -14.12 20.59
C ASN A 230 -14.53 -13.21 19.53
N SER A 231 -14.28 -11.96 19.93
CA SER A 231 -13.73 -10.92 19.06
C SER A 231 -12.21 -10.88 19.08
N GLY A 232 -11.62 -10.48 17.94
CA GLY A 232 -10.20 -10.19 17.82
C GLY A 232 -9.89 -8.69 17.87
N THR A 233 -8.65 -8.34 18.26
CA THR A 233 -8.18 -6.95 18.37
C THR A 233 -6.70 -6.79 17.99
N ASN A 234 -6.24 -5.55 17.86
CA ASN A 234 -4.86 -5.21 17.54
C ASN A 234 -4.35 -5.84 16.23
N ASN A 235 -5.23 -6.06 15.26
CA ASN A 235 -4.83 -6.51 13.93
C ASN A 235 -4.52 -5.30 13.05
N THR A 236 -3.59 -5.49 12.12
CA THR A 236 -3.23 -4.52 11.08
C THR A 236 -3.68 -5.05 9.73
N LEU A 237 -4.54 -4.30 9.04
CA LEU A 237 -4.91 -4.52 7.65
C LEU A 237 -4.31 -3.39 6.82
N SER A 238 -3.20 -3.66 6.11
CA SER A 238 -2.51 -2.60 5.38
C SER A 238 -1.98 -2.93 4.00
N ARG A 239 -2.06 -1.99 3.05
CA ARG A 239 -1.55 -2.15 1.67
C ARG A 239 -2.18 -3.31 0.90
N ASN A 240 -3.41 -3.71 1.26
CA ASN A 240 -4.12 -4.75 0.52
C ASN A 240 -4.89 -4.16 -0.65
N THR A 241 -4.99 -4.93 -1.73
CA THR A 241 -5.81 -4.63 -2.91
C THR A 241 -7.05 -5.52 -2.86
N VAL A 242 -8.23 -4.90 -2.79
CA VAL A 242 -9.51 -5.58 -2.58
C VAL A 242 -10.50 -5.12 -3.66
N ILE A 243 -10.52 -5.86 -4.77
CA ILE A 243 -11.19 -5.43 -6.01
C ILE A 243 -12.26 -6.42 -6.46
N GLY A 244 -13.41 -5.89 -6.92
CA GLY A 244 -14.40 -6.68 -7.65
C GLY A 244 -15.09 -7.76 -6.83
N ASN A 245 -15.10 -7.65 -5.50
CA ASN A 245 -15.84 -8.55 -4.62
C ASN A 245 -17.30 -8.11 -4.49
N VAL A 246 -18.17 -8.92 -3.88
CA VAL A 246 -19.50 -8.40 -3.48
C VAL A 246 -19.34 -7.39 -2.35
N ASN A 247 -18.70 -7.77 -1.24
CA ASN A 247 -18.24 -6.80 -0.24
C ASN A 247 -16.72 -6.82 -0.15
N GLY A 248 -16.13 -5.63 -0.02
CA GLY A 248 -14.68 -5.47 0.02
C GLY A 248 -14.08 -5.94 1.34
N ILE A 249 -14.11 -5.07 2.34
CA ILE A 249 -13.59 -5.31 3.69
C ILE A 249 -14.79 -5.38 4.65
N TYR A 250 -14.88 -6.45 5.45
CA TYR A 250 -15.97 -6.63 6.42
C TYR A 250 -15.47 -6.98 7.82
N PHE A 251 -15.95 -6.25 8.82
CA PHE A 251 -15.68 -6.45 10.23
C PHE A 251 -17.00 -6.63 10.98
N LEU A 252 -17.13 -7.74 11.70
CA LEU A 252 -18.26 -8.04 12.59
C LEU A 252 -17.73 -8.37 13.98
N ASN A 253 -18.09 -7.56 14.97
CA ASN A 253 -17.59 -7.70 16.35
C ASN A 253 -16.05 -7.69 16.41
N TYR A 254 -15.38 -6.81 15.69
CA TYR A 254 -13.91 -6.70 15.70
C TYR A 254 -13.48 -5.26 15.95
N SER A 255 -12.93 -5.01 17.13
CA SER A 255 -12.63 -3.66 17.62
C SER A 255 -11.14 -3.45 17.87
N GLY A 256 -10.66 -2.20 17.81
CA GLY A 256 -9.27 -1.89 18.16
C GLY A 256 -8.25 -2.30 17.10
N ASN A 257 -8.58 -2.19 15.80
CA ASN A 257 -7.71 -2.57 14.69
C ASN A 257 -7.24 -1.35 13.88
N SER A 258 -6.15 -1.51 13.12
CA SER A 258 -5.65 -0.49 12.19
C SER A 258 -5.92 -0.91 10.76
N ILE A 259 -6.59 -0.04 9.99
CA ILE A 259 -6.92 -0.25 8.60
C ILE A 259 -6.29 0.89 7.80
N SER A 260 -5.22 0.60 7.07
CA SER A 260 -4.50 1.67 6.38
C SER A 260 -3.88 1.35 5.03
N TYR A 261 -3.77 2.32 4.13
CA TYR A 261 -3.13 2.12 2.82
C TYR A 261 -3.80 1.07 1.92
N ASN A 262 -5.05 0.68 2.19
CA ASN A 262 -5.72 -0.31 1.37
C ASN A 262 -6.34 0.34 0.12
N THR A 263 -6.33 -0.39 -1.00
CA THR A 263 -7.02 -0.02 -2.24
C THR A 263 -8.25 -0.89 -2.41
N ILE A 264 -9.43 -0.28 -2.23
CA ILE A 264 -10.74 -0.92 -2.33
C ILE A 264 -11.41 -0.36 -3.59
N ASN A 265 -11.65 -1.20 -4.61
CA ASN A 265 -12.19 -0.71 -5.88
C ASN A 265 -13.21 -1.64 -6.51
N GLY A 266 -14.33 -1.11 -7.01
CA GLY A 266 -15.26 -1.86 -7.84
C GLY A 266 -16.00 -2.99 -7.12
N ASN A 267 -16.15 -2.92 -5.79
CA ASN A 267 -16.89 -3.93 -5.02
C ASN A 267 -18.40 -3.67 -5.13
N THR A 268 -19.20 -4.69 -5.46
CA THR A 268 -20.57 -4.50 -5.99
C THR A 268 -21.63 -4.15 -4.94
N ASN A 269 -21.30 -4.21 -3.65
CA ASN A 269 -22.15 -3.79 -2.54
C ASN A 269 -21.40 -2.76 -1.67
N VAL A 270 -20.83 -3.16 -0.53
CA VAL A 270 -20.12 -2.23 0.38
C VAL A 270 -18.61 -2.31 0.18
N GLY A 271 -17.93 -1.18 0.13
CA GLY A 271 -16.46 -1.13 0.11
C GLY A 271 -15.86 -1.57 1.45
N MET A 272 -16.27 -0.89 2.52
CA MET A 272 -15.81 -1.12 3.89
C MET A 272 -17.00 -1.19 4.83
N TRP A 273 -17.33 -2.37 5.35
CA TRP A 273 -18.47 -2.61 6.22
C TRP A 273 -18.01 -2.96 7.64
N PHE A 274 -18.40 -2.15 8.62
CA PHE A 274 -18.11 -2.37 10.03
C PHE A 274 -19.41 -2.42 10.83
N ASP A 275 -19.69 -3.58 11.42
CA ASP A 275 -20.84 -3.82 12.29
C ASP A 275 -20.36 -4.25 13.68
N ARG A 276 -20.88 -3.60 14.73
CA ARG A 276 -20.46 -3.79 16.13
C ARG A 276 -18.93 -3.77 16.32
N SER A 277 -18.24 -2.93 15.55
CA SER A 277 -16.79 -2.91 15.39
C SER A 277 -16.26 -1.51 15.67
N GLY A 278 -16.01 -1.23 16.95
CA GLY A 278 -15.61 0.09 17.45
C GLY A 278 -14.10 0.26 17.60
N SER A 279 -13.68 1.49 17.95
CA SER A 279 -12.28 1.81 18.28
C SER A 279 -11.24 1.41 17.21
N ASN A 280 -11.65 1.30 15.95
CA ASN A 280 -10.77 1.05 14.82
C ASN A 280 -10.24 2.38 14.25
N ASN A 281 -9.04 2.34 13.66
CA ASN A 281 -8.39 3.50 13.06
C ASN A 281 -8.23 3.32 11.54
N PHE A 282 -8.81 4.23 10.77
CA PHE A 282 -8.89 4.19 9.31
C PHE A 282 -8.08 5.32 8.72
N THR A 283 -6.97 5.00 8.05
CA THR A 283 -6.09 6.02 7.49
C THR A 283 -5.52 5.65 6.14
N ARG A 284 -5.43 6.59 5.21
CA ARG A 284 -4.76 6.38 3.92
C ARG A 284 -5.37 5.28 3.06
N ASN A 285 -6.64 4.95 3.25
CA ASN A 285 -7.36 4.03 2.37
C ASN A 285 -7.92 4.79 1.16
N SER A 286 -7.96 4.12 0.01
CA SER A 286 -8.64 4.61 -1.19
C SER A 286 -9.80 3.68 -1.50
N VAL A 287 -11.02 4.22 -1.46
CA VAL A 287 -12.27 3.48 -1.64
C VAL A 287 -13.03 4.06 -2.82
N ASN A 288 -13.15 3.30 -3.90
CA ASN A 288 -13.69 3.76 -5.18
C ASN A 288 -14.69 2.76 -5.79
N GLY A 289 -15.68 3.27 -6.50
CA GLY A 289 -16.53 2.50 -7.40
C GLY A 289 -17.34 1.41 -6.71
N THR A 290 -17.77 1.63 -5.46
CA THR A 290 -18.62 0.68 -4.74
C THR A 290 -20.06 0.74 -5.21
N GLY A 291 -20.78 -0.38 -5.14
CA GLY A 291 -22.16 -0.46 -5.66
C GLY A 291 -23.23 0.18 -4.75
N TRP A 292 -23.09 0.07 -3.44
CA TRP A 292 -23.97 0.73 -2.46
C TRP A 292 -23.24 1.90 -1.78
N VAL A 293 -22.28 1.62 -0.90
CA VAL A 293 -21.61 2.67 -0.12
C VAL A 293 -20.12 2.39 0.04
N GLY A 294 -19.32 3.46 0.06
CA GLY A 294 -17.88 3.40 0.28
C GLY A 294 -17.55 2.80 1.66
N ILE A 295 -18.05 3.44 2.72
CA ILE A 295 -17.91 2.97 4.11
C ILE A 295 -19.25 2.94 4.84
N TYR A 296 -19.54 1.83 5.53
CA TYR A 296 -20.69 1.69 6.41
C TYR A 296 -20.24 1.43 7.85
N LEU A 297 -20.71 2.25 8.79
CA LEU A 297 -20.50 2.06 10.24
C LEU A 297 -21.85 1.87 10.95
N GLY A 298 -22.14 0.66 11.41
CA GLY A 298 -23.41 0.32 12.08
C GLY A 298 -23.25 -0.53 13.34
N GLY A 299 -24.39 -0.79 14.00
CA GLY A 299 -24.49 -1.67 15.15
C GLY A 299 -23.64 -1.24 16.35
N SER A 300 -23.61 0.05 16.67
CA SER A 300 -22.82 0.58 17.80
C SER A 300 -21.30 0.45 17.64
N SER A 301 -20.81 0.58 16.40
CA SER A 301 -19.39 0.69 16.05
C SER A 301 -18.78 2.03 16.53
N SER A 302 -18.74 2.22 17.84
CA SER A 302 -18.41 3.50 18.49
C SER A 302 -16.90 3.74 18.62
N GLY A 303 -16.49 5.01 18.68
CA GLY A 303 -15.09 5.37 18.97
C GLY A 303 -14.10 5.14 17.83
N ASN A 304 -14.59 4.87 16.61
CA ASN A 304 -13.78 4.78 15.42
C ASN A 304 -13.14 6.14 15.07
N ILE A 305 -11.98 6.13 14.40
CA ILE A 305 -11.30 7.34 13.92
C ILE A 305 -11.02 7.17 12.42
N VAL A 306 -11.57 8.05 11.59
CA VAL A 306 -11.49 8.00 10.13
C VAL A 306 -10.87 9.29 9.61
N TYR A 307 -9.65 9.24 9.10
CA TYR A 307 -8.98 10.43 8.55
C TYR A 307 -7.94 10.08 7.47
N ASP A 308 -7.60 11.05 6.63
CA ASP A 308 -6.64 10.92 5.53
C ASP A 308 -7.00 9.78 4.56
N ASN A 309 -8.29 9.55 4.31
CA ASN A 309 -8.78 8.57 3.33
C ASN A 309 -9.34 9.28 2.09
N ILE A 310 -9.39 8.58 0.96
CA ILE A 310 -10.11 9.01 -0.25
C ILE A 310 -11.35 8.15 -0.41
N PHE A 311 -12.52 8.78 -0.43
CA PHE A 311 -13.79 8.17 -0.78
C PHE A 311 -14.27 8.75 -2.12
N GLN A 312 -14.35 7.89 -3.14
CA GLN A 312 -14.75 8.24 -4.51
C GLN A 312 -15.87 7.30 -4.99
N ASN A 313 -17.06 7.45 -4.43
CA ASN A 313 -18.21 6.61 -4.72
C ASN A 313 -19.43 7.49 -5.01
N THR A 314 -20.48 6.88 -5.56
CA THR A 314 -21.76 7.60 -5.71
C THR A 314 -22.29 7.99 -4.34
N ASP A 315 -22.27 7.04 -3.39
CA ASP A 315 -22.50 7.26 -1.97
C ASP A 315 -21.24 6.85 -1.21
N ASN A 316 -20.61 7.80 -0.54
CA ASN A 316 -19.30 7.60 0.10
C ASN A 316 -19.43 6.95 1.47
N GLU A 317 -20.45 7.28 2.24
CA GLU A 317 -20.59 6.86 3.62
C GLU A 317 -22.04 6.72 4.08
N GLU A 318 -22.27 5.77 4.99
CA GLU A 318 -23.56 5.57 5.64
C GLU A 318 -23.37 5.07 7.08
N THR A 319 -24.33 5.42 7.93
CA THR A 319 -24.44 4.91 9.30
C THR A 319 -25.90 4.70 9.67
N ASP A 320 -26.17 3.73 10.52
CA ASP A 320 -27.49 3.52 11.13
C ASP A 320 -27.79 4.50 12.28
N GLY A 321 -26.89 5.44 12.56
CA GLY A 321 -27.02 6.43 13.64
C GLY A 321 -26.77 5.86 15.04
N THR A 322 -26.33 4.60 15.15
CA THR A 322 -26.11 3.94 16.45
C THR A 322 -24.65 3.96 16.93
N SER A 323 -23.74 4.58 16.18
CA SER A 323 -22.29 4.53 16.39
C SER A 323 -21.71 5.86 16.94
N PRO A 324 -22.01 6.25 18.20
CA PRO A 324 -21.55 7.51 18.78
C PRO A 324 -20.02 7.58 18.89
N ASN A 325 -19.51 8.80 19.06
CA ASN A 325 -18.08 9.09 19.27
C ASN A 325 -17.15 8.64 18.12
N THR A 326 -17.71 8.30 16.95
CA THR A 326 -16.92 8.18 15.73
C THR A 326 -16.40 9.55 15.33
N ARG A 327 -15.09 9.66 15.14
CA ARG A 327 -14.42 10.88 14.68
C ARG A 327 -14.07 10.73 13.21
N TRP A 328 -14.57 11.62 12.37
CA TRP A 328 -14.30 11.65 10.92
C TRP A 328 -13.15 12.57 10.53
N ASN A 329 -12.38 13.01 11.51
CA ASN A 329 -11.15 13.78 11.33
C ASN A 329 -10.31 13.70 12.61
N ILE A 330 -9.07 14.15 12.51
CA ILE A 330 -8.24 14.53 13.66
C ILE A 330 -8.04 16.04 13.69
N THR A 331 -7.42 16.55 14.76
CA THR A 331 -6.84 17.89 14.74
C THR A 331 -5.72 17.92 13.70
N PRO A 332 -5.69 18.89 12.77
CA PRO A 332 -4.67 18.96 11.74
C PRO A 332 -3.26 18.90 12.30
N VAL A 333 -2.43 18.06 11.69
CA VAL A 333 -0.99 17.96 11.96
C VAL A 333 -0.21 18.15 10.67
N SER A 334 0.97 18.77 10.76
CA SER A 334 1.83 18.95 9.59
C SER A 334 2.26 17.59 9.02
N GLY A 335 2.19 17.45 7.70
CA GLY A 335 2.54 16.23 7.00
C GLY A 335 1.77 16.09 5.70
N ARG A 336 2.37 15.44 4.70
CA ARG A 336 1.70 15.24 3.41
C ARG A 336 0.53 14.26 3.56
N ASN A 337 -0.66 14.71 3.16
CA ASN A 337 -1.87 13.88 3.11
C ASN A 337 -2.01 13.14 1.76
N LEU A 338 -3.03 12.27 1.63
CA LEU A 338 -3.26 11.44 0.43
C LEU A 338 -3.47 12.24 -0.86
N VAL A 339 -3.97 13.47 -0.78
CA VAL A 339 -4.17 14.33 -1.96
C VAL A 339 -2.99 15.28 -2.21
N ASN A 340 -1.89 15.12 -1.48
CA ASN A 340 -0.65 15.90 -1.55
C ASN A 340 -0.70 17.29 -0.89
N GLY A 341 -1.73 17.59 -0.11
CA GLY A 341 -1.79 18.78 0.72
C GLY A 341 -0.77 18.76 1.88
N PRO A 342 -0.52 19.92 2.52
CA PRO A 342 0.57 20.11 3.49
C PRO A 342 0.30 19.55 4.89
N SER A 343 -0.96 19.21 5.19
CA SER A 343 -1.43 18.81 6.52
C SER A 343 -2.33 17.58 6.48
N ILE A 344 -2.28 16.74 7.51
CA ILE A 344 -3.12 15.56 7.71
C ILE A 344 -4.25 15.93 8.70
N GLY A 345 -5.51 15.70 8.33
CA GLY A 345 -6.67 16.16 9.11
C GLY A 345 -7.91 15.29 8.94
N GLY A 346 -8.79 15.61 8.00
CA GLY A 346 -9.99 14.83 7.66
C GLY A 346 -9.80 13.97 6.40
N ASN A 347 -10.89 13.69 5.69
CA ASN A 347 -10.94 12.81 4.52
C ASN A 347 -11.23 13.59 3.24
N TYR A 348 -10.90 12.99 2.10
CA TYR A 348 -11.22 13.52 0.78
C TYR A 348 -12.52 12.89 0.27
N TRP A 349 -13.57 13.70 0.19
CA TRP A 349 -14.93 13.33 -0.19
C TRP A 349 -15.21 13.75 -1.64
N THR A 350 -14.88 12.86 -2.58
CA THR A 350 -15.09 13.08 -4.03
C THR A 350 -16.14 12.12 -4.57
N ASN A 351 -16.43 12.16 -5.87
CA ASN A 351 -17.34 11.23 -6.54
C ASN A 351 -16.73 10.79 -7.88
N PRO A 352 -17.32 9.80 -8.59
CA PRO A 352 -16.77 9.31 -9.85
C PRO A 352 -16.62 10.39 -10.94
N SER A 353 -17.35 11.50 -10.86
CA SER A 353 -17.22 12.63 -11.79
C SER A 353 -16.10 13.62 -11.44
N GLY A 354 -15.48 13.50 -10.25
CA GLY A 354 -14.48 14.44 -9.74
C GLY A 354 -15.07 15.81 -9.40
N LEU A 355 -16.36 15.84 -9.05
CA LEU A 355 -17.12 17.03 -8.66
C LEU A 355 -17.81 16.80 -7.30
N GLY A 356 -17.17 16.04 -6.41
CA GLY A 356 -17.67 15.84 -5.06
C GLY A 356 -17.40 17.05 -4.18
N TYR A 357 -17.70 16.91 -2.90
CA TYR A 357 -17.58 17.99 -1.92
C TYR A 357 -16.16 18.55 -1.87
N SER A 358 -15.17 17.69 -1.68
CA SER A 358 -13.75 18.06 -1.59
C SER A 358 -13.17 18.63 -2.90
N ASP A 359 -13.80 18.34 -4.04
CA ASP A 359 -13.38 18.88 -5.33
C ASP A 359 -13.82 20.33 -5.58
N THR A 360 -14.85 20.79 -4.85
CA THR A 360 -15.58 22.03 -5.15
C THR A 360 -15.72 22.98 -3.96
N CYS A 361 -15.43 22.53 -2.74
CA CYS A 361 -15.41 23.37 -1.55
C CYS A 361 -14.37 24.50 -1.68
N SER A 362 -14.52 25.56 -0.89
CA SER A 362 -13.53 26.63 -0.82
C SER A 362 -12.43 26.28 0.19
N ASP A 363 -11.20 26.69 -0.13
CA ASP A 363 -10.00 26.65 0.71
C ASP A 363 -9.36 28.05 0.66
N GLY A 364 -10.03 29.01 1.31
CA GLY A 364 -9.71 30.43 1.22
C GLY A 364 -8.43 30.83 1.96
N ASN A 365 -8.02 30.01 2.93
CA ASN A 365 -6.77 30.19 3.66
C ASN A 365 -5.60 29.36 3.08
N SER A 366 -5.86 28.51 2.09
CA SER A 366 -4.87 27.67 1.39
C SER A 366 -4.12 26.71 2.34
N ASP A 367 -4.78 26.24 3.39
CA ASP A 367 -4.21 25.29 4.35
C ASP A 367 -4.37 23.82 3.92
N GLY A 368 -5.08 23.58 2.81
CA GLY A 368 -5.32 22.27 2.22
C GLY A 368 -6.60 21.59 2.70
N PHE A 369 -7.45 22.27 3.47
CA PHE A 369 -8.75 21.80 3.92
C PHE A 369 -9.88 22.66 3.35
N CYS A 370 -11.08 22.09 3.31
CA CYS A 370 -12.28 22.86 3.04
C CYS A 370 -12.58 23.79 4.24
N ASP A 371 -12.92 25.05 3.97
CA ASP A 371 -13.28 26.05 5.01
C ASP A 371 -14.58 25.71 5.76
N THR A 372 -15.40 24.83 5.19
CA THR A 372 -16.65 24.37 5.79
C THR A 372 -16.58 22.88 6.11
N PRO A 373 -17.26 22.41 7.18
CA PRO A 373 -17.33 20.99 7.47
C PRO A 373 -18.12 20.22 6.40
N TYR A 374 -17.72 18.97 6.16
CA TYR A 374 -18.55 18.01 5.46
C TYR A 374 -19.52 17.38 6.46
N THR A 375 -20.81 17.57 6.24
CA THR A 375 -21.87 17.04 7.12
C THR A 375 -22.86 16.21 6.33
N HIS A 376 -23.22 15.04 6.85
CA HIS A 376 -24.26 14.19 6.28
C HIS A 376 -25.22 13.69 7.37
N THR A 377 -26.39 13.19 6.95
CA THR A 377 -27.42 12.65 7.85
C THR A 377 -26.85 11.47 8.65
N GLY A 378 -27.26 11.31 9.92
CA GLY A 378 -26.80 10.20 10.77
C GLY A 378 -25.62 10.52 11.68
N GLY A 379 -25.20 11.78 11.78
CA GLY A 379 -24.16 12.22 12.73
C GLY A 379 -22.74 12.17 12.18
N ILE A 380 -22.60 12.17 10.85
CA ILE A 380 -21.31 12.24 10.18
C ILE A 380 -20.94 13.71 10.03
N THR A 381 -19.81 14.09 10.62
CA THR A 381 -19.25 15.45 10.50
C THR A 381 -17.74 15.35 10.48
N ASP A 382 -17.15 15.70 9.34
CA ASP A 382 -15.73 15.91 9.17
C ASP A 382 -15.46 17.41 9.20
N TYR A 383 -14.79 17.86 10.26
CA TYR A 383 -14.49 19.28 10.49
C TYR A 383 -13.28 19.80 9.70
N TYR A 384 -12.47 18.90 9.12
CA TYR A 384 -11.32 19.28 8.28
C TYR A 384 -11.29 18.46 7.00
N PRO A 385 -12.35 18.50 6.16
CA PRO A 385 -12.37 17.76 4.90
C PRO A 385 -11.16 18.18 4.06
N LEU A 386 -10.45 17.22 3.48
CA LEU A 386 -9.34 17.53 2.59
C LEU A 386 -9.89 18.27 1.36
N HIS A 387 -9.28 19.39 0.98
CA HIS A 387 -9.60 20.07 -0.27
C HIS A 387 -8.71 19.54 -1.41
N LYS A 388 -9.20 19.64 -2.64
CA LYS A 388 -8.45 19.23 -3.83
C LYS A 388 -7.15 20.00 -3.94
N TRP A 389 -6.06 19.33 -3.60
CA TRP A 389 -4.75 19.94 -3.70
C TRP A 389 -4.23 19.84 -5.13
N VAL A 390 -4.42 20.92 -5.88
CA VAL A 390 -3.66 21.12 -7.11
C VAL A 390 -2.30 21.64 -6.69
N SER A 391 -1.38 20.72 -6.36
CA SER A 391 0.03 21.08 -6.40
C SER A 391 0.28 21.50 -7.84
N THR A 392 0.52 22.79 -8.08
CA THR A 392 1.21 23.17 -9.30
C THR A 392 2.58 22.54 -9.16
N GLY A 393 2.75 21.31 -9.67
CA GLY A 393 4.03 20.62 -9.62
C GLY A 393 5.11 21.55 -10.16
N GLN A 394 6.34 21.42 -9.68
CA GLN A 394 7.40 22.36 -10.06
C GLN A 394 7.52 22.45 -11.59
N GLY A 395 7.20 23.63 -12.11
CA GLY A 395 7.28 23.94 -13.52
C GLY A 395 8.72 24.25 -13.94
N VAL A 396 8.95 24.31 -15.24
CA VAL A 396 10.19 24.83 -15.83
C VAL A 396 9.92 26.17 -16.50
N GLY A 397 10.91 27.06 -16.48
CA GLY A 397 10.85 28.38 -17.09
C GLY A 397 12.03 28.63 -18.01
N ILE A 398 11.78 29.31 -19.13
CA ILE A 398 12.83 29.85 -20.01
C ILE A 398 12.60 31.36 -20.13
N TYR A 399 13.65 32.15 -19.90
CA TYR A 399 13.69 33.55 -20.29
C TYR A 399 14.43 33.70 -21.61
N ARG A 400 13.85 34.43 -22.57
CA ARG A 400 14.46 34.73 -23.86
C ARG A 400 14.87 36.20 -23.90
N PRO A 401 16.16 36.54 -23.69
CA PRO A 401 16.61 37.93 -23.58
C PRO A 401 16.27 38.78 -24.80
N LEU A 402 16.45 38.25 -26.02
CA LEU A 402 16.21 39.01 -27.26
C LEU A 402 14.77 39.52 -27.41
N THR A 403 13.80 38.83 -26.82
CA THR A 403 12.37 39.18 -26.91
C THR A 403 11.79 39.59 -25.56
N HIS A 404 12.57 39.56 -24.49
CA HIS A 404 12.15 39.87 -23.11
C HIS A 404 10.98 38.99 -22.62
N MET A 405 10.92 37.74 -23.10
CA MET A 405 9.79 36.85 -22.86
C MET A 405 10.17 35.74 -21.88
N PHE A 406 9.35 35.55 -20.85
CA PHE A 406 9.30 34.31 -20.08
C PHE A 406 8.34 33.33 -20.74
N TYR A 407 8.74 32.06 -20.80
CA TYR A 407 7.89 30.93 -21.16
C TYR A 407 7.93 29.93 -20.02
N LEU A 408 6.78 29.76 -19.35
CA LEU A 408 6.62 28.91 -18.17
C LEU A 408 5.78 27.69 -18.53
N ARG A 409 6.21 26.51 -18.12
CA ARG A 409 5.52 25.26 -18.42
C ARG A 409 5.49 24.35 -17.20
N THR A 410 4.30 24.03 -16.75
CA THR A 410 4.03 22.99 -15.76
C THR A 410 3.58 21.72 -16.48
N PRO A 411 4.07 20.52 -16.12
CA PRO A 411 3.60 19.27 -16.72
C PRO A 411 2.07 19.14 -16.64
N GLY A 412 1.43 18.88 -17.79
CA GLY A 412 -0.03 18.77 -17.88
C GLY A 412 -0.78 20.10 -18.03
N SER A 413 -0.10 21.26 -18.02
CA SER A 413 -0.72 22.59 -18.23
C SER A 413 -0.28 23.23 -19.56
N PRO A 414 -1.09 24.14 -20.13
CA PRO A 414 -0.66 25.00 -21.24
C PRO A 414 0.57 25.84 -20.86
N THR A 415 1.36 26.25 -21.86
CA THR A 415 2.50 27.16 -21.64
C THR A 415 1.99 28.58 -21.38
N THR A 416 2.48 29.21 -20.32
CA THR A 416 2.25 30.62 -20.03
C THR A 416 3.39 31.46 -20.61
N ALA A 417 3.06 32.54 -21.31
CA ALA A 417 4.03 33.50 -21.83
C ALA A 417 3.87 34.86 -21.14
N ILE A 418 4.97 35.46 -20.71
CA ILE A 418 4.98 36.78 -20.04
C ILE A 418 6.00 37.67 -20.76
N ASP A 419 5.52 38.76 -21.37
CA ASP A 419 6.36 39.81 -21.97
C ASP A 419 6.75 40.82 -20.88
N TRP A 420 8.00 40.74 -20.40
CA TRP A 420 8.45 41.56 -19.29
C TRP A 420 9.97 41.70 -19.19
N GLY A 421 10.44 42.94 -19.05
CA GLY A 421 11.86 43.30 -18.93
C GLY A 421 12.42 43.92 -20.21
N VAL A 422 13.75 43.94 -20.32
CA VAL A 422 14.55 44.37 -21.48
C VAL A 422 15.69 43.38 -21.74
N SER A 423 16.43 43.50 -22.86
CA SER A 423 17.31 42.42 -23.36
C SER A 423 18.53 42.15 -22.51
N THR A 424 18.87 43.07 -21.62
CA THR A 424 20.01 42.99 -20.72
C THR A 424 19.64 42.52 -19.33
N ASP A 425 18.35 42.26 -19.08
CA ASP A 425 17.88 41.78 -17.80
C ASP A 425 18.22 40.29 -17.61
N LEU A 426 18.54 39.91 -16.37
CA LEU A 426 18.82 38.54 -15.95
C LEU A 426 17.60 38.00 -15.19
N PRO A 427 17.08 36.81 -15.54
CA PRO A 427 15.87 36.28 -14.91
C PRO A 427 16.15 35.76 -13.50
N VAL A 428 15.18 35.93 -12.60
CA VAL A 428 15.13 35.26 -11.30
C VAL A 428 13.74 34.72 -11.03
N THR A 429 13.62 33.80 -10.08
CA THR A 429 12.34 33.24 -9.65
C THR A 429 12.30 33.08 -8.14
N GLY A 430 11.12 33.16 -7.56
CA GLY A 430 10.93 33.03 -6.12
C GLY A 430 9.49 33.28 -5.70
N ASP A 431 9.11 32.75 -4.55
CA ASP A 431 7.86 33.10 -3.88
C ASP A 431 8.08 34.41 -3.11
N TRP A 432 7.71 35.54 -3.73
CA TRP A 432 8.00 36.87 -3.16
C TRP A 432 7.04 37.27 -2.03
N ASN A 433 5.90 36.58 -1.89
CA ASN A 433 4.85 36.96 -0.93
C ASN A 433 4.50 35.86 0.09
N GLY A 434 5.11 34.67 -0.02
CA GLY A 434 4.96 33.55 0.92
C GLY A 434 3.71 32.72 0.72
N ASN A 435 3.12 32.73 -0.48
CA ASN A 435 1.88 31.99 -0.78
C ASN A 435 2.13 30.55 -1.27
N GLY A 436 3.39 30.11 -1.30
CA GLY A 436 3.81 28.79 -1.78
C GLY A 436 3.92 28.68 -3.30
N ILE A 437 3.73 29.77 -4.07
CA ILE A 437 3.79 29.79 -5.53
C ILE A 437 5.01 30.59 -5.98
N THR A 438 5.83 29.99 -6.86
CA THR A 438 6.98 30.68 -7.45
C THR A 438 6.55 31.66 -8.54
N ASP A 439 6.96 32.92 -8.36
CA ASP A 439 6.78 34.02 -9.30
C ASP A 439 8.06 34.33 -10.09
N VAL A 440 7.94 35.18 -11.11
CA VAL A 440 9.07 35.68 -11.91
C VAL A 440 9.60 37.01 -11.39
N GLY A 441 10.89 37.24 -11.59
CA GLY A 441 11.58 38.50 -11.33
C GLY A 441 12.67 38.72 -12.39
N ILE A 442 13.21 39.94 -12.42
CA ILE A 442 14.40 40.26 -13.20
C ILE A 442 15.39 41.06 -12.36
N TYR A 443 16.68 40.88 -12.65
CA TYR A 443 17.75 41.77 -12.22
C TYR A 443 18.23 42.57 -13.42
N ARG A 444 18.30 43.89 -13.26
CA ARG A 444 18.77 44.82 -14.29
C ARG A 444 20.17 45.31 -13.95
N PRO A 445 21.23 44.79 -14.61
CA PRO A 445 22.60 45.14 -14.26
C PRO A 445 22.92 46.62 -14.44
N SER A 446 22.31 47.29 -15.44
CA SER A 446 22.55 48.70 -15.75
C SER A 446 22.09 49.67 -14.65
N THR A 447 21.13 49.26 -13.82
CA THR A 447 20.59 50.08 -12.72
C THR A 447 20.77 49.42 -11.36
N HIS A 448 21.36 48.21 -11.30
CA HIS A 448 21.55 47.41 -10.08
C HIS A 448 20.23 47.07 -9.36
N MET A 449 19.14 47.01 -10.11
CA MET A 449 17.80 46.83 -9.53
C MET A 449 17.26 45.43 -9.77
N PHE A 450 16.74 44.81 -8.72
CA PHE A 450 15.76 43.74 -8.84
C PHE A 450 14.37 44.32 -9.03
N TYR A 451 13.60 43.72 -9.94
CA TYR A 451 12.17 43.95 -10.06
C TYR A 451 11.48 42.60 -9.87
N LEU A 452 10.60 42.52 -8.87
CA LEU A 452 9.91 41.29 -8.47
C LEU A 452 8.42 41.43 -8.83
N ARG A 453 7.88 40.45 -9.54
CA ARG A 453 6.51 40.50 -10.05
C ARG A 453 5.65 39.45 -9.38
N THR A 454 4.78 39.89 -8.49
CA THR A 454 3.69 39.08 -7.94
C THR A 454 2.39 39.41 -8.69
N PRO A 455 1.70 38.41 -9.30
CA PRO A 455 0.43 38.61 -9.97
C PRO A 455 -0.58 39.37 -9.09
N GLY A 456 -1.25 40.37 -9.67
CA GLY A 456 -2.25 41.18 -8.96
C GLY A 456 -1.69 42.21 -7.98
N SER A 457 -0.36 42.30 -7.81
CA SER A 457 0.30 43.29 -6.95
C SER A 457 1.17 44.25 -7.75
N PRO A 458 1.45 45.46 -7.23
CA PRO A 458 2.47 46.34 -7.79
C PRO A 458 3.85 45.65 -7.83
N THR A 459 4.66 45.99 -8.84
CA THR A 459 6.04 45.49 -8.92
C THR A 459 6.88 46.04 -7.78
N THR A 460 7.57 45.16 -7.07
CA THR A 460 8.53 45.54 -6.03
C THR A 460 9.90 45.79 -6.67
N ALA A 461 10.52 46.93 -6.36
CA ALA A 461 11.84 47.28 -6.87
C ALA A 461 12.85 47.35 -5.71
N ILE A 462 13.99 46.67 -5.84
CA ILE A 462 15.03 46.60 -4.80
C ILE A 462 16.37 46.98 -5.44
N ASP A 463 17.00 48.03 -4.92
CA ASP A 463 18.37 48.41 -5.29
C ASP A 463 19.37 47.55 -4.51
N TRP A 464 20.08 46.65 -5.21
CA TRP A 464 21.03 45.74 -4.59
C TRP A 464 22.08 45.20 -5.58
N GLY A 465 23.36 45.40 -5.25
CA GLY A 465 24.51 44.90 -6.03
C GLY A 465 25.14 45.97 -6.93
N VAL A 466 25.92 45.51 -7.91
CA VAL A 466 26.56 46.33 -8.96
C VAL A 466 26.47 45.66 -10.33
N SER A 467 26.82 46.35 -11.42
CA SER A 467 26.55 45.91 -12.80
C SER A 467 27.23 44.61 -13.24
N THR A 468 28.25 44.15 -12.52
CA THR A 468 28.95 42.89 -12.80
C THR A 468 28.44 41.72 -11.97
N ASP A 469 27.49 41.95 -11.08
CA ASP A 469 26.98 40.92 -10.19
C ASP A 469 25.96 40.03 -10.90
N LEU A 470 25.94 38.75 -10.52
CA LEU A 470 24.96 37.76 -10.99
C LEU A 470 23.88 37.56 -9.92
N PRO A 471 22.60 37.59 -10.27
CA PRO A 471 21.54 37.50 -9.27
C PRO A 471 21.36 36.07 -8.76
N VAL A 472 21.00 35.94 -7.48
CA VAL A 472 20.58 34.68 -6.86
C VAL A 472 19.36 34.92 -5.98
N THR A 473 18.58 33.87 -5.74
CA THR A 473 17.37 33.95 -4.90
C THR A 473 17.22 32.69 -4.06
N GLY A 474 16.61 32.83 -2.89
CA GLY A 474 16.40 31.74 -1.95
C GLY A 474 15.85 32.24 -0.62
N ASP A 475 15.25 31.36 0.16
CA ASP A 475 14.82 31.66 1.52
C ASP A 475 16.02 31.52 2.47
N TRP A 476 16.71 32.63 2.76
CA TRP A 476 17.96 32.61 3.52
C TRP A 476 17.74 32.45 5.03
N ASN A 477 16.54 32.74 5.53
CA ASN A 477 16.22 32.76 6.96
C ASN A 477 15.17 31.69 7.37
N GLY A 478 14.62 30.94 6.41
CA GLY A 478 13.69 29.83 6.64
C GLY A 478 12.26 30.28 6.93
N ASN A 479 11.86 31.49 6.54
CA ASN A 479 10.53 32.04 6.83
C ASN A 479 9.46 31.71 5.77
N GLY A 480 9.82 30.99 4.72
CA GLY A 480 8.92 30.62 3.62
C GLY A 480 8.76 31.71 2.54
N ILE A 481 9.45 32.84 2.64
CA ILE A 481 9.49 33.90 1.62
C ILE A 481 10.86 33.88 0.94
N THR A 482 10.87 33.99 -0.38
CA THR A 482 12.11 34.03 -1.15
C THR A 482 12.75 35.42 -1.08
N ASP A 483 14.01 35.46 -0.64
CA ASP A 483 14.84 36.65 -0.58
C ASP A 483 15.72 36.78 -1.84
N VAL A 484 16.26 37.99 -2.05
CA VAL A 484 17.24 38.27 -3.13
C VAL A 484 18.67 38.21 -2.61
N GLY A 485 19.61 37.97 -3.51
CA GLY A 485 21.04 38.04 -3.25
C GLY A 485 21.81 38.19 -4.56
N ILE A 486 23.12 38.36 -4.46
CA ILE A 486 24.01 38.38 -5.63
C ILE A 486 25.26 37.51 -5.41
N TYR A 487 25.87 37.08 -6.51
CA TYR A 487 27.23 36.57 -6.58
C TYR A 487 28.10 37.57 -7.33
N ARG A 488 29.26 37.91 -6.76
CA ARG A 488 30.21 38.84 -7.34
C ARG A 488 31.43 38.08 -7.88
N PRO A 489 31.55 37.88 -9.21
CA PRO A 489 32.65 37.09 -9.78
C PRO A 489 34.04 37.66 -9.51
N SER A 490 34.17 38.99 -9.35
CA SER A 490 35.45 39.66 -9.10
C SER A 490 36.02 39.42 -7.71
N THR A 491 35.18 39.05 -6.74
CA THR A 491 35.59 38.78 -5.35
C THR A 491 35.25 37.37 -4.90
N HIS A 492 34.59 36.55 -5.74
CA HIS A 492 34.15 35.18 -5.42
C HIS A 492 33.18 35.11 -4.22
N MET A 493 32.41 36.18 -4.01
CA MET A 493 31.55 36.30 -2.84
C MET A 493 30.07 36.28 -3.21
N PHE A 494 29.29 35.53 -2.43
CA PHE A 494 27.85 35.71 -2.32
C PHE A 494 27.53 36.80 -1.29
N TYR A 495 26.51 37.61 -1.58
CA TYR A 495 25.93 38.58 -0.66
C TYR A 495 24.40 38.38 -0.61
N LEU A 496 23.92 37.79 0.48
CA LEU A 496 22.53 37.39 0.69
C LEU A 496 21.80 38.46 1.50
N ARG A 497 20.65 38.92 1.00
CA ARG A 497 19.89 40.03 1.59
C ARG A 497 18.56 39.53 2.15
N THR A 498 18.48 39.45 3.47
CA THR A 498 17.22 39.22 4.18
C THR A 498 16.66 40.55 4.71
N PRO A 499 15.39 40.90 4.39
CA PRO A 499 14.75 42.09 4.91
C PRO A 499 14.83 42.19 6.44
N GLY A 500 15.22 43.36 6.94
CA GLY A 500 15.32 43.61 8.39
C GLY A 500 16.51 42.94 9.10
N SER A 501 17.41 42.26 8.37
CA SER A 501 18.60 41.61 8.92
C SER A 501 19.89 42.16 8.30
N PRO A 502 21.04 42.03 8.97
CA PRO A 502 22.35 42.27 8.36
C PRO A 502 22.58 41.36 7.14
N THR A 503 23.34 41.86 6.16
CA THR A 503 23.74 41.06 4.99
C THR A 503 24.65 39.90 5.39
N THR A 504 24.34 38.71 4.88
CA THR A 504 25.20 37.53 5.01
C THR A 504 26.14 37.45 3.81
N ALA A 505 27.45 37.32 4.05
CA ALA A 505 28.46 37.19 3.01
C ALA A 505 29.13 35.82 3.08
N ILE A 506 29.29 35.15 1.94
CA ILE A 506 29.90 33.81 1.84
C ILE A 506 31.00 33.86 0.78
N ASP A 507 32.22 33.49 1.14
CA ASP A 507 33.38 33.38 0.24
C ASP A 507 33.42 31.96 -0.35
N TRP A 508 32.96 31.82 -1.60
CA TRP A 508 32.85 30.51 -2.26
C TRP A 508 32.72 30.64 -3.79
N GLY A 509 33.72 30.13 -4.52
CA GLY A 509 33.71 30.03 -5.98
C GLY A 509 34.98 30.59 -6.64
N VAL A 510 34.96 30.66 -7.97
CA VAL A 510 35.98 31.34 -8.81
C VAL A 510 35.33 32.20 -9.88
N SER A 511 36.12 33.00 -10.62
CA SER A 511 35.61 34.02 -11.56
C SER A 511 34.79 33.48 -12.74
N THR A 512 34.94 32.19 -13.06
CA THR A 512 34.23 31.53 -14.18
C THR A 512 32.94 30.84 -13.76
N ASP A 513 32.65 30.81 -12.46
CA ASP A 513 31.51 30.07 -11.95
C ASP A 513 30.20 30.83 -12.17
N LEU A 514 29.14 30.08 -12.44
CA LEU A 514 27.78 30.58 -12.45
C LEU A 514 27.10 30.15 -11.14
N PRO A 515 26.46 31.08 -10.41
CA PRO A 515 25.90 30.76 -9.12
C PRO A 515 24.62 29.93 -9.28
N VAL A 516 24.42 28.99 -8.35
CA VAL A 516 23.16 28.25 -8.18
C VAL A 516 22.82 28.20 -6.70
N THR A 517 21.52 28.28 -6.40
CA THR A 517 21.00 28.31 -5.02
C THR A 517 19.81 27.37 -4.91
N GLY A 518 19.59 26.85 -3.71
CA GLY A 518 18.57 25.83 -3.46
C GLY A 518 18.70 25.23 -2.07
N ARG A 519 17.74 24.38 -1.73
CA ARG A 519 17.74 23.61 -0.48
C ARG A 519 18.39 22.26 -0.73
N TRP A 520 19.68 22.18 -0.43
CA TRP A 520 20.51 20.98 -0.61
C TRP A 520 20.51 20.12 0.67
N LEU A 521 20.83 18.82 0.55
CA LEU A 521 20.81 17.83 1.64
C LEU A 521 21.94 18.02 2.64
#